data_AF-A0A9D7E131-F1
#
_entry.id   AF-A0A9D7E131-F1
#
_cell.length_a   1.000
_cell.length_b   1.000
_cell.length_c   1.000
_cell.angle_alpha   90.00
_cell.angle_beta   90.00
_cell.angle_gamma   90.00
#
_symmetry.space_group_name_H-M   'P 1'
#
loop_
_entity.id
_entity.type
_entity.pdbx_description
1 polymer ?
#
loop_
_entity_poly.entity_id
_entity_poly.type
_entity_poly.pdbx_seq_one_letter_code
_entity_poly.pdbx_strand_id
1 'polypeptide(L)'
;MVTSSQKFIARNRAPRVQIEYDVELYGAEKKIQLPFIMGVLSDLSGKPTEPLPPVADRKFLEIDVDNFDHRMKATKPRVAFQVPNTLTGEGNISVDITFDNMDDFSPAAVARKVDALSKLLEAREQLSNLITYMDGKTGAEELIARVIKDPALLQSLAAVKKPEDGGAA
;
A
#
# COMPACT_ATOMS: atom_id res chain seq x y z
N MET A 1 -9.36 -24.75 -58.69
CA MET A 1 -9.12 -23.44 -59.34
C MET A 1 -9.82 -22.35 -58.54
N VAL A 2 -9.10 -21.67 -57.64
CA VAL A 2 -9.52 -20.37 -57.09
C VAL A 2 -8.25 -19.53 -57.01
N THR A 3 -8.12 -18.60 -57.93
CA THR A 3 -6.97 -17.70 -58.08
C THR A 3 -7.11 -16.59 -57.04
N SER A 4 -6.19 -16.53 -56.08
CA SER A 4 -6.15 -15.53 -55.01
C SER A 4 -6.14 -14.10 -55.58
N SER A 5 -7.08 -13.28 -55.12
CA SER A 5 -7.34 -11.90 -55.55
C SER A 5 -6.14 -10.95 -55.41
N GLN A 6 -5.10 -11.34 -54.67
CA GLN A 6 -3.83 -10.59 -54.55
C GLN A 6 -3.01 -10.55 -55.85
N LYS A 7 -3.17 -11.51 -56.78
CA LYS A 7 -2.41 -11.51 -58.06
C LYS A 7 -2.95 -10.52 -59.10
N PHE A 8 -4.14 -9.94 -58.89
CA PHE A 8 -4.76 -9.02 -59.86
C PHE A 8 -4.32 -7.56 -59.67
N ILE A 9 -3.86 -7.19 -58.48
CA ILE A 9 -3.43 -5.81 -58.15
C ILE A 9 -2.03 -5.47 -58.71
N ALA A 10 -1.27 -6.47 -59.15
CA ALA A 10 0.10 -6.30 -59.67
C ALA A 10 0.20 -5.84 -61.14
N ARG A 11 -0.92 -5.68 -61.87
CA ARG A 11 -0.91 -5.41 -63.32
C ARG A 11 -0.93 -3.93 -63.73
N ASN A 12 -1.13 -2.98 -62.82
CA ASN A 12 -1.31 -1.57 -63.20
C ASN A 12 -0.34 -0.57 -62.54
N ARG A 13 0.86 -1.01 -62.13
CA ARG A 13 1.96 -0.09 -61.83
C ARG A 13 3.26 -0.73 -62.29
N ALA A 14 4.07 0.00 -63.06
CA ALA A 14 5.41 -0.44 -63.44
C ALA A 14 6.18 -0.84 -62.17
N PRO A 15 6.86 -2.00 -62.16
CA PRO A 15 7.52 -2.50 -60.96
C PRO A 15 8.56 -1.47 -60.52
N ARG A 16 8.29 -0.77 -59.42
CA ARG A 16 9.33 0.02 -58.77
C ARG A 16 10.36 -0.97 -58.27
N VAL A 17 11.62 -0.76 -58.65
CA VAL A 17 12.75 -1.53 -58.15
C VAL A 17 12.67 -1.51 -56.63
N GLN A 18 12.36 -2.65 -56.03
CA GLN A 18 12.53 -2.84 -54.59
C GLN A 18 14.02 -3.03 -54.39
N ILE A 19 14.70 -1.96 -53.99
CA ILE A 19 16.09 -2.06 -53.55
C ILE A 19 16.03 -2.51 -52.10
N GLU A 20 16.11 -3.82 -51.88
CA GLU A 20 16.40 -4.37 -50.56
C GLU A 20 17.90 -4.20 -50.33
N TYR A 21 18.26 -3.49 -49.25
CA TYR A 21 19.64 -3.43 -48.79
C TYR A 21 19.84 -4.62 -47.85
N ASP A 22 20.36 -5.71 -48.39
CA ASP A 22 20.78 -6.85 -47.58
C ASP A 22 22.08 -6.44 -46.86
N VAL A 23 21.96 -6.13 -45.56
CA VAL A 23 23.10 -5.74 -44.74
C VAL A 23 23.82 -7.01 -44.31
N GLU A 24 24.78 -7.46 -45.11
CA GLU A 24 25.74 -8.47 -44.67
C GLU A 24 26.59 -7.87 -43.53
N LEU A 25 26.17 -8.09 -42.29
CA LEU A 25 26.97 -7.82 -41.10
C LEU A 25 28.11 -8.86 -41.06
N TYR A 26 29.17 -8.64 -41.85
CA TYR A 26 30.39 -9.45 -41.92
C TYR A 26 31.00 -9.65 -40.52
N GLY A 27 30.56 -10.68 -39.81
CA GLY A 27 31.13 -11.07 -38.50
C GLY A 27 31.17 -9.95 -37.46
N ALA A 28 30.34 -8.90 -37.60
CA ALA A 28 30.34 -7.80 -36.66
C ALA A 28 29.90 -8.33 -35.29
N GLU A 29 30.83 -8.41 -34.35
CA GLU A 29 30.56 -8.87 -32.99
C GLU A 29 29.42 -8.02 -32.41
N LYS A 30 28.24 -8.63 -32.26
CA LYS A 30 27.12 -8.00 -31.56
C LYS A 30 27.60 -7.77 -30.13
N LYS A 31 27.92 -6.52 -29.80
CA LYS A 31 28.31 -6.11 -28.46
C LYS A 31 27.08 -6.24 -27.56
N ILE A 32 26.90 -7.42 -26.96
CA ILE A 32 25.83 -7.68 -26.00
C ILE A 32 26.28 -7.06 -24.68
N GLN A 33 25.59 -6.01 -24.26
CA GLN A 33 25.82 -5.41 -22.95
C GLN A 33 24.97 -6.15 -21.92
N LEU A 34 25.62 -6.79 -20.95
CA LEU A 34 24.93 -7.38 -19.82
C LEU A 34 24.37 -6.25 -18.93
N PRO A 35 23.13 -6.37 -18.43
CA PRO A 35 22.59 -5.42 -17.48
C PRO A 35 23.43 -5.44 -16.19
N PHE A 36 23.68 -4.27 -15.62
CA PHE A 36 24.33 -4.15 -14.31
C PHE A 36 23.31 -4.53 -13.23
N ILE A 37 23.45 -5.72 -12.66
CA ILE A 37 22.59 -6.23 -11.59
C ILE A 37 23.34 -6.09 -10.27
N MET A 38 22.73 -5.42 -9.30
CA MET A 38 23.27 -5.27 -7.95
C MET A 38 22.54 -6.20 -6.98
N GLY A 39 23.27 -7.10 -6.34
CA GLY A 39 22.75 -7.93 -5.25
C GLY A 39 22.87 -7.21 -3.91
N VAL A 40 21.74 -7.02 -3.21
CA VAL A 40 21.72 -6.48 -1.84
C VAL A 40 21.43 -7.63 -0.88
N LEU A 41 22.34 -7.87 0.08
CA LEU A 41 22.16 -8.83 1.15
C LEU A 41 21.93 -8.09 2.46
N SER A 42 20.74 -8.26 3.05
CA SER A 42 20.35 -7.63 4.31
C SER A 42 19.29 -8.47 5.02
N ASP A 43 19.14 -8.27 6.33
CA ASP A 43 17.95 -8.76 7.06
C ASP A 43 16.78 -7.81 6.80
N LEU A 44 15.83 -8.29 5.99
CA LEU A 44 14.62 -7.55 5.62
C LEU A 44 13.37 -8.07 6.35
N SER A 45 13.49 -9.15 7.12
CA SER A 45 12.35 -9.84 7.74
C SER A 45 12.17 -9.49 9.22
N GLY A 46 13.23 -9.06 9.89
CA GLY A 46 13.20 -8.70 11.31
C GLY A 46 12.92 -9.92 12.19
N LYS A 47 11.74 -9.95 12.83
CA LYS A 47 11.30 -11.05 13.70
C LYS A 47 10.10 -11.80 13.08
N PRO A 48 10.31 -12.55 11.98
CA PRO A 48 9.23 -13.24 11.30
C PRO A 48 8.59 -14.28 12.21
N THR A 49 7.29 -14.49 12.04
CA THR A 49 6.53 -15.52 12.78
C THR A 49 6.96 -16.93 12.37
N GLU A 50 7.31 -17.10 11.10
CA GLU A 50 7.80 -18.36 10.54
C GLU A 50 9.33 -18.32 10.42
N PRO A 51 10.05 -19.39 10.81
CA PRO A 51 11.49 -19.43 10.69
C PRO A 51 11.92 -19.41 9.22
N LEU A 52 12.90 -18.57 8.92
CA LEU A 52 13.43 -18.46 7.56
C LEU A 52 14.21 -19.73 7.17
N PRO A 53 14.16 -20.14 5.89
CA PRO A 53 15.01 -21.22 5.38
C PRO A 53 16.50 -20.94 5.62
N PRO A 54 17.35 -21.98 5.64
CA PRO A 54 18.81 -21.83 5.64
C PRO A 54 19.28 -20.92 4.49
N VAL A 55 20.36 -20.18 4.69
CA VAL A 55 20.87 -19.21 3.70
C VAL A 55 21.15 -19.86 2.34
N ALA A 56 21.61 -21.11 2.32
CA ALA A 56 21.90 -21.86 1.09
C ALA A 56 20.65 -22.13 0.23
N ASP A 57 19.47 -22.18 0.83
CA ASP A 57 18.21 -22.46 0.14
C ASP A 57 17.48 -21.17 -0.30
N ARG A 58 17.99 -19.99 0.11
CA ARG A 58 17.39 -18.69 -0.22
C ARG A 58 17.78 -18.27 -1.63
N LYS A 59 16.78 -17.97 -2.45
CA LYS A 59 16.96 -17.44 -3.80
C LYS A 59 16.98 -15.92 -3.79
N PHE A 60 17.80 -15.32 -4.65
CA PHE A 60 17.68 -13.90 -4.95
C PHE A 60 16.35 -13.63 -5.64
N LEU A 61 15.69 -12.58 -5.19
CA LEU A 61 14.46 -12.08 -5.78
C LEU A 61 14.75 -10.75 -6.44
N GLU A 62 14.25 -10.58 -7.65
CA GLU A 62 14.28 -9.29 -8.33
C GLU A 62 13.27 -8.34 -7.67
N ILE A 63 13.71 -7.11 -7.42
CA ILE A 63 12.94 -6.02 -6.86
C ILE A 63 12.99 -4.86 -7.86
N ASP A 64 11.82 -4.41 -8.30
CA ASP A 64 11.62 -3.24 -9.13
C ASP A 64 10.55 -2.32 -8.51
N VAL A 65 10.25 -1.20 -9.17
CA VAL A 65 9.23 -0.24 -8.71
C VAL A 65 7.81 -0.78 -8.80
N ASP A 66 7.57 -1.79 -9.64
CA ASP A 66 6.24 -2.33 -9.91
C ASP A 66 5.88 -3.50 -8.97
N ASN A 67 6.89 -4.19 -8.43
CA ASN A 67 6.77 -5.42 -7.64
C ASN A 67 7.17 -5.25 -6.17
N PHE A 68 7.66 -4.08 -5.77
CA PHE A 68 8.19 -3.82 -4.43
C PHE A 68 7.20 -4.22 -3.32
N ASP A 69 5.96 -3.72 -3.39
CA ASP A 69 4.94 -4.00 -2.37
C ASP A 69 4.57 -5.49 -2.35
N HIS A 70 4.51 -6.14 -3.51
CA HIS A 70 4.26 -7.58 -3.58
C HIS A 70 5.39 -8.38 -2.92
N ARG A 71 6.66 -7.98 -3.14
CA ARG A 71 7.83 -8.59 -2.49
C ARG A 71 7.85 -8.36 -0.98
N MET A 72 7.49 -7.15 -0.55
CA MET A 72 7.40 -6.79 0.86
C MET A 72 6.33 -7.63 1.55
N LYS A 73 5.13 -7.69 0.98
CA LYS A 73 4.03 -8.53 1.48
C LYS A 73 4.37 -10.02 1.54
N ALA A 74 5.17 -10.53 0.60
CA ALA A 74 5.64 -11.91 0.63
C ALA A 74 6.67 -12.16 1.75
N THR A 75 7.52 -11.18 2.02
CA THR A 75 8.56 -11.24 3.07
C THR A 75 7.95 -11.11 4.47
N LYS A 76 6.81 -10.42 4.60
CA LYS A 76 6.11 -10.09 5.86
C LYS A 76 7.07 -9.59 6.95
N PRO A 77 7.79 -8.47 6.73
CA PRO A 77 8.64 -7.89 7.76
C PRO A 77 7.82 -7.66 9.02
N ARG A 78 8.26 -8.27 10.13
CA ARG A 78 7.58 -8.17 11.41
C ARG A 78 8.50 -7.60 12.46
N VAL A 79 7.96 -6.65 13.23
CA VAL A 79 8.70 -5.97 14.28
C VAL A 79 7.92 -6.12 15.58
N ALA A 80 8.53 -6.84 16.53
CA ALA A 80 7.94 -7.14 17.83
C ALA A 80 8.90 -6.74 18.96
N PHE A 81 8.53 -5.70 19.73
CA PHE A 81 9.33 -5.15 20.83
C PHE A 81 8.47 -4.34 21.81
N GLN A 82 9.02 -4.07 22.99
CA GLN A 82 8.37 -3.25 24.00
C GLN A 82 8.86 -1.80 23.90
N VAL A 83 7.93 -0.86 23.99
CA VAL A 83 8.20 0.58 24.01
C VAL A 83 7.66 1.21 25.30
N PRO A 84 8.30 2.25 25.84
CA PRO A 84 7.77 3.00 26.97
C PRO A 84 6.38 3.59 26.66
N ASN A 85 5.45 3.45 27.60
CA ASN A 85 4.09 3.94 27.43
C ASN A 85 3.99 5.44 27.71
N THR A 86 3.81 6.25 26.67
CA THR A 86 3.61 7.70 26.79
C THR A 86 2.14 8.12 26.93
N LEU A 87 1.18 7.19 26.83
CA LEU A 87 -0.25 7.48 26.96
C LEU A 87 -0.69 7.63 28.41
N THR A 88 -0.29 6.70 29.27
CA THR A 88 -0.59 6.72 30.71
C THR A 88 0.61 7.17 31.55
N GLY A 89 1.80 7.24 30.96
CA GLY A 89 3.05 7.56 31.68
C GLY A 89 3.60 6.41 32.53
N GLU A 90 2.95 5.25 32.52
CA GLU A 90 3.32 4.09 33.34
C GLU A 90 3.45 2.82 32.49
N GLY A 91 4.54 2.08 32.73
CA GLY A 91 4.80 0.78 32.12
C GLY A 91 5.29 0.83 30.66
N ASN A 92 5.23 -0.33 30.00
CA ASN A 92 5.62 -0.51 28.61
C ASN A 92 4.43 -1.04 27.80
N ILE A 93 4.34 -0.62 26.55
CA ILE A 93 3.41 -1.18 25.55
C ILE A 93 4.19 -2.18 24.70
N SER A 94 3.63 -3.38 24.52
CA SER A 94 4.14 -4.33 23.55
C SER A 94 3.59 -3.97 22.17
N VAL A 95 4.48 -3.74 21.21
CA VAL A 95 4.13 -3.42 19.83
C VAL A 95 4.50 -4.63 18.98
N ASP A 96 3.53 -5.12 18.23
CA ASP A 96 3.68 -6.21 17.26
C ASP A 96 3.06 -5.76 15.94
N ILE A 97 3.90 -5.44 14.97
CA ILE A 97 3.49 -4.89 13.69
C ILE A 97 4.08 -5.73 12.57
N THR A 98 3.21 -6.13 11.64
CA THR A 98 3.60 -6.71 10.35
C THR A 98 3.33 -5.69 9.24
N PHE A 99 4.31 -5.49 8.36
CA PHE A 99 4.22 -4.54 7.27
C PHE A 99 3.94 -5.28 5.95
N ASP A 100 3.00 -4.76 5.16
CA ASP A 100 2.60 -5.35 3.87
C ASP A 100 3.06 -4.50 2.68
N ASN A 101 3.16 -3.18 2.84
CA ASN A 101 3.54 -2.23 1.78
C ASN A 101 4.35 -1.05 2.36
N MET A 102 4.81 -0.14 1.49
CA MET A 102 5.55 1.04 1.92
C MET A 102 4.70 2.03 2.75
N ASP A 103 3.41 2.15 2.47
CA ASP A 103 2.51 3.08 3.17
C ASP A 103 2.32 2.71 4.65
N ASP A 104 2.53 1.44 5.01
CA ASP A 104 2.46 0.95 6.39
C ASP A 104 3.52 1.59 7.29
N PHE A 105 4.59 2.18 6.74
CA PHE A 105 5.57 2.95 7.52
C PHE A 105 5.07 4.35 7.90
N SER A 106 3.95 4.80 7.34
CA SER A 106 3.36 6.09 7.73
C SER A 106 2.87 6.04 9.20
N PRO A 107 3.01 7.13 9.97
CA PRO A 107 2.56 7.16 11.36
C PRO A 107 1.08 6.85 11.53
N ALA A 108 0.25 7.21 10.54
CA ALA A 108 -1.18 6.91 10.54
C ALA A 108 -1.44 5.41 10.44
N ALA A 109 -0.76 4.71 9.52
CA ALA A 109 -0.89 3.27 9.37
C ALA A 109 -0.36 2.52 10.60
N VAL A 110 0.78 2.95 11.14
CA VAL A 110 1.33 2.41 12.41
C VAL A 110 0.34 2.59 13.55
N ALA A 111 -0.26 3.78 13.71
CA ALA A 111 -1.23 4.04 14.76
C ALA A 111 -2.49 3.16 14.64
N ARG A 112 -2.93 2.84 13.41
CA ARG A 112 -4.06 1.91 13.19
C ARG A 112 -3.73 0.47 13.57
N LYS A 113 -2.48 0.03 13.39
CA LYS A 113 -2.04 -1.33 13.72
C LYS A 113 -1.80 -1.55 15.22
N VAL A 114 -1.71 -0.49 16.02
CA VAL A 114 -1.57 -0.57 17.49
C VAL A 114 -2.92 -0.31 18.13
N ASP A 115 -3.55 -1.33 18.71
CA ASP A 115 -4.93 -1.28 19.26
C ASP A 115 -5.20 -0.08 20.18
N ALA A 116 -4.25 0.26 21.05
CA ALA A 116 -4.38 1.39 21.97
C ALA A 116 -4.44 2.74 21.24
N LEU A 117 -3.66 2.91 20.16
CA LEU A 117 -3.61 4.13 19.36
C LEU A 117 -4.75 4.18 18.34
N SER A 118 -5.18 3.03 17.82
CA SER A 118 -6.26 2.92 16.84
C SER A 118 -7.57 3.51 17.36
N LYS A 119 -7.93 3.21 18.61
CA LYS A 119 -9.12 3.79 19.26
C LYS A 119 -9.03 5.32 19.42
N LEU A 120 -7.85 5.84 19.74
CA LEU A 120 -7.63 7.28 19.86
C LEU A 120 -7.68 7.97 18.49
N LEU A 121 -7.17 7.30 17.46
CA LEU A 121 -7.24 7.77 16.08
C LEU A 121 -8.69 7.81 15.59
N GLU A 122 -9.47 6.74 15.83
CA GLU A 122 -10.90 6.70 15.47
C GLU A 122 -11.68 7.82 16.18
N ALA A 123 -11.44 8.01 17.48
CA ALA A 123 -12.07 9.10 18.23
C ALA A 123 -11.71 10.48 17.65
N ARG A 124 -10.44 10.68 17.26
CA ARG A 124 -9.99 11.92 16.62
C ARG A 124 -10.65 12.13 15.25
N GLU A 125 -10.78 11.09 14.45
CA GLU A 125 -11.45 11.15 13.14
C GLU A 125 -12.94 11.50 13.31
N GLN A 126 -13.62 10.87 14.26
CA GLN A 126 -15.02 11.19 14.60
C GLN A 126 -15.18 12.65 15.05
N LEU A 127 -14.27 13.15 15.90
CA LEU A 127 -14.29 14.55 16.33
C LEU A 127 -14.00 15.51 15.17
N SER A 128 -13.06 15.17 14.28
CA SER A 128 -12.77 15.99 13.09
C SER A 128 -13.98 16.06 12.16
N ASN A 129 -14.63 14.92 11.90
CA ASN A 129 -15.84 14.85 11.10
C ASN A 129 -16.95 15.67 11.74
N LEU A 130 -17.12 15.58 13.06
CA LEU A 130 -18.09 16.38 13.80
C LEU A 130 -17.84 17.88 13.62
N ILE A 131 -16.59 18.34 13.75
CA ILE A 131 -16.24 19.74 13.51
C ILE A 131 -16.63 20.16 12.08
N THR A 132 -16.30 19.36 11.07
CA THR A 132 -16.69 19.64 9.67
C THR A 132 -18.21 19.67 9.48
N TYR A 133 -18.97 18.83 10.18
CA TYR A 133 -20.44 18.85 10.12
C TYR A 133 -21.08 20.02 10.87
N MET A 134 -20.41 20.54 11.90
CA MET A 134 -20.83 21.70 12.66
C MET A 134 -20.50 23.01 11.96
N ASP A 135 -19.45 23.02 11.13
CA ASP A 135 -19.09 24.17 10.30
C ASP A 135 -20.26 24.55 9.37
N GLY A 136 -20.90 25.68 9.67
CA GLY A 136 -22.09 26.18 8.96
C GLY A 136 -23.45 25.82 9.58
N LYS A 137 -23.51 25.10 10.71
CA LYS A 137 -24.75 24.79 11.44
C LYS A 137 -24.73 25.35 12.87
N THR A 138 -25.00 26.63 13.01
CA THR A 138 -25.03 27.37 14.30
C THR A 138 -25.91 26.71 15.36
N GLY A 139 -27.08 26.15 15.00
CA GLY A 139 -27.95 25.45 15.96
C GLY A 139 -27.35 24.16 16.53
N ALA A 140 -26.47 23.47 15.79
CA ALA A 140 -25.79 22.27 16.29
C ALA A 140 -24.69 22.63 17.30
N GLU A 141 -24.01 23.77 17.10
CA GLU A 141 -23.02 24.31 18.03
C GLU A 141 -23.63 24.66 19.39
N GLU A 142 -24.79 25.32 19.40
CA GLU A 142 -25.50 25.68 20.64
C GLU A 142 -25.97 24.44 21.41
N LEU A 143 -26.46 23.41 20.71
CA LEU A 143 -26.90 22.16 21.32
C LEU A 143 -25.72 21.40 21.94
N ILE A 144 -24.58 21.33 21.26
CA ILE A 144 -23.37 20.70 21.80
C ILE A 144 -22.82 21.49 22.99
N ALA A 145 -22.81 22.83 22.92
CA ALA A 145 -22.42 23.67 24.05
C ALA A 145 -23.35 23.47 25.27
N ARG A 146 -24.64 23.19 25.04
CA ARG A 146 -25.60 22.86 26.11
C ARG A 146 -25.35 21.47 26.70
N VAL A 147 -25.06 20.47 25.86
CA VAL A 147 -24.73 19.10 26.31
C VAL A 147 -23.44 19.10 27.13
N ILE A 148 -22.40 19.83 26.71
CA ILE A 148 -21.14 19.93 27.46
C ILE A 148 -21.33 20.55 28.85
N LYS A 149 -22.24 21.53 28.98
CA LYS A 149 -22.53 22.21 30.24
C LYS A 149 -23.35 21.36 31.21
N ASP A 150 -24.06 20.34 30.72
CA ASP A 150 -24.93 19.49 31.55
C ASP A 150 -24.35 18.06 31.68
N PRO A 151 -23.63 17.78 32.79
CA PRO A 151 -23.01 16.47 33.00
C PRO A 151 -24.02 15.32 33.12
N ALA A 152 -25.28 15.58 33.47
CA ALA A 152 -26.32 14.55 33.53
C ALA A 152 -26.77 14.12 32.13
N LEU A 153 -26.89 15.08 31.20
CA LEU A 153 -27.19 14.80 29.80
C LEU A 153 -26.04 14.07 29.10
N LEU A 154 -24.79 14.45 29.38
CA LEU A 154 -23.61 13.73 28.88
C LEU A 154 -23.57 12.28 29.33
N GLN A 155 -23.84 12.01 30.61
CA GLN A 155 -23.87 10.64 31.13
C GLN A 155 -25.02 9.82 30.50
N SER A 156 -26.18 10.44 30.28
CA SER A 156 -27.30 9.76 29.61
C SER A 156 -26.97 9.41 28.15
N LEU A 157 -26.30 10.30 27.43
CA LEU A 157 -25.90 10.09 26.03
C LEU A 157 -24.72 9.10 25.89
N ALA A 158 -23.77 9.12 26.83
CA ALA A 158 -22.67 8.16 26.87
C ALA A 158 -23.13 6.74 27.26
N ALA A 159 -24.24 6.62 28.00
CA ALA A 159 -24.86 5.35 28.36
C ALA A 159 -25.73 4.76 27.23
N VAL A 160 -26.19 5.58 26.28
CA VAL A 160 -26.86 5.11 25.07
C VAL A 160 -25.82 4.48 24.15
N LYS A 161 -25.81 3.15 24.15
CA LYS A 161 -24.93 2.29 23.34
C LYS A 161 -24.88 2.76 21.87
N LYS A 162 -23.66 2.81 21.29
CA LYS A 162 -23.39 3.07 19.86
C LYS A 162 -24.44 2.31 19.02
N PRO A 163 -25.30 2.99 18.24
CA PRO A 163 -26.19 2.30 17.32
C PRO A 163 -25.32 1.48 16.37
N GLU A 164 -25.64 0.20 16.19
CA GLU A 164 -24.97 -0.62 15.18
C GLU A 164 -25.16 0.04 13.81
N ASP A 165 -24.07 0.19 13.06
CA ASP A 165 -24.07 0.74 11.71
C ASP A 165 -25.15 0.04 10.87
N GLY A 166 -26.27 0.73 10.68
CA GLY A 166 -27.31 0.37 9.74
C GLY A 166 -26.81 0.63 8.33
N GLY A 167 -25.93 -0.24 7.82
CA GLY A 167 -25.73 -0.42 6.40
C GLY A 167 -27.01 -0.98 5.78
N ALA A 168 -27.91 -0.10 5.37
CA ALA A 168 -29.06 -0.46 4.54
C ALA A 168 -29.31 0.62 3.49
N ALA A 169 -29.19 0.17 2.22
CA ALA A 169 -29.48 0.81 0.94
C ALA A 169 -28.33 1.59 0.28
#